data_AF-A0A0J7XRX9-F1
#
_entry.id   AF-A0A0J7XRX9-F1
#
_cell.length_a   1.000
_cell.length_b   1.000
_cell.length_c   1.000
_cell.angle_alpha   90.00
_cell.angle_beta   90.00
_cell.angle_gamma   90.00
#
_symmetry.space_group_name_H-M   'P 1'
#
loop_
_entity.id
_entity.type
_entity.pdbx_description
1 polymer ?
#
loop_
_entity_poly.entity_id
_entity_poly.type
_entity_poly.pdbx_seq_one_letter_code
_entity_poly.pdbx_strand_id
1 'polypeptide(L)' 'MTTDTIEQTREPTRSRAVFSQEDFGLIRTAIAHYLREVQDQPESVKYANLYHRLGRVA' A
#
# COMPACT_ATOMS: atom_id res chain seq x y z
N MET A 1 -49.56 -14.61 -1.71
CA MET A 1 -48.35 -14.59 -2.55
C MET A 1 -47.93 -13.14 -2.71
N THR A 2 -47.07 -12.65 -1.82
CA THR A 2 -46.42 -11.35 -2.00
C THR A 2 -45.02 -11.50 -1.42
N THR A 3 -44.03 -11.58 -2.30
CA THR A 3 -42.61 -11.67 -1.96
C THR A 3 -42.07 -10.25 -1.91
N ASP A 4 -41.88 -9.72 -0.70
CA ASP A 4 -41.11 -8.51 -0.47
C ASP A 4 -39.62 -8.83 -0.67
N THR A 5 -39.10 -8.46 -1.84
CA THR A 5 -37.67 -8.51 -2.15
C THR A 5 -36.99 -7.40 -1.35
N ILE A 6 -36.27 -7.77 -0.30
CA ILE A 6 -35.40 -6.88 0.46
C ILE A 6 -34.22 -6.50 -0.45
N GLU A 7 -34.27 -5.32 -1.08
CA GLU A 7 -33.09 -4.69 -1.68
C GLU A 7 -32.12 -4.31 -0.56
N GLN A 8 -31.22 -5.22 -0.22
CA GLN A 8 -30.09 -4.94 0.63
C GLN A 8 -29.09 -4.11 -0.18
N THR A 9 -29.22 -2.78 -0.14
CA THR A 9 -28.20 -1.84 -0.61
C THR A 9 -26.88 -2.19 0.07
N ARG A 10 -25.96 -2.82 -0.66
CA ARG A 10 -24.61 -3.10 -0.20
C ARG A 10 -23.89 -1.77 -0.13
N GLU A 11 -23.98 -1.06 0.98
CA GLU A 11 -23.16 0.11 1.23
C GLU A 11 -21.70 -0.26 0.93
N PRO A 12 -20.96 0.56 0.16
CA PRO A 12 -19.57 0.25 -0.15
C PRO A 12 -18.82 0.08 1.16
N THR A 13 -18.27 -1.11 1.39
CA THR A 13 -17.43 -1.43 2.55
C THR A 13 -16.42 -0.30 2.70
N ARG A 14 -16.52 0.44 3.81
CA ARG A 14 -15.68 1.60 4.09
C ARG A 14 -14.22 1.21 3.87
N SER A 15 -13.53 1.90 2.96
CA SER A 15 -12.11 1.63 2.68
C SER A 15 -11.31 1.79 3.97
N ARG A 16 -10.86 0.66 4.55
CA ARG A 16 -10.00 0.65 5.73
C ARG A 16 -8.56 0.75 5.27
N ALA A 17 -7.77 1.60 5.92
CA ALA A 17 -6.34 1.62 5.72
C ALA A 17 -5.76 0.25 6.13
N VAL A 18 -5.01 -0.38 5.22
CA VAL A 18 -4.36 -1.68 5.44
C VAL A 18 -3.06 -1.50 6.21
N PHE A 19 -2.44 -0.33 6.10
CA PHE A 19 -1.19 0.03 6.77
C PHE A 19 -1.37 1.29 7.60
N SER A 20 -0.71 1.33 8.74
CA SER A 20 -0.53 2.51 9.57
C SER A 20 0.58 3.42 9.02
N GLN A 21 0.71 4.63 9.57
CA GLN A 21 1.84 5.51 9.25
C GLN A 21 3.19 4.92 9.68
N GLU A 22 3.22 4.21 10.81
CA GLU A 22 4.42 3.56 11.32
C GLU A 22 4.92 2.45 10.37
N ASP A 23 3.99 1.69 9.80
CA ASP A 23 4.31 0.63 8.84
C ASP A 23 5.06 1.18 7.61
N PHE A 24 4.71 2.38 7.13
CA PHE A 24 5.42 2.99 6.01
C PHE A 24 6.88 3.32 6.35
N GLY A 25 7.18 3.66 7.61
CA GLY A 25 8.55 3.82 8.09
C GLY A 25 9.35 2.52 8.08
N LEU A 26 8.73 1.42 8.51
CA LEU A 26 9.32 0.08 8.49
C LEU A 26 9.57 -0.39 7.04
N ILE A 27 8.58 -0.23 6.16
CA ILE A 27 8.68 -0.59 4.74
C ILE A 27 9.78 0.24 4.06
N ARG A 28 9.86 1.54 4.35
CA ARG A 28 10.91 2.42 3.81
C ARG A 28 12.31 1.94 4.21
N THR A 29 12.47 1.50 5.46
CA THR A 29 13.74 0.95 5.98
C THR A 29 14.10 -0.34 5.23
N ALA A 30 13.16 -1.28 5.09
CA ALA A 30 13.38 -2.52 4.35
C ALA A 30 13.81 -2.26 2.90
N ILE A 31 13.15 -1.32 2.22
CA ILE A 31 13.52 -0.96 0.83
C ILE A 31 14.91 -0.34 0.77
N ALA A 32 15.30 0.50 1.72
CA ALA A 32 16.64 1.09 1.75
C ALA A 32 17.75 0.04 1.89
N HIS A 33 17.48 -1.05 2.63
CA HIS A 33 18.39 -2.19 2.69
C HIS A 33 18.45 -2.92 1.35
N TYR A 34 17.29 -3.29 0.80
CA TYR A 34 17.23 -4.02 -0.47
C TYR A 34 17.79 -3.22 -1.66
N LEU A 35 17.66 -1.89 -1.65
CA LEU A 35 18.21 -1.02 -2.69
C LEU A 35 19.72 -1.19 -2.87
N ARG A 36 20.44 -1.50 -1.79
CA ARG A 36 21.89 -1.78 -1.85
C ARG A 36 22.18 -3.11 -2.53
N GLU A 37 21.30 -4.09 -2.39
CA GLU A 37 21.45 -5.42 -3.00
C GLU A 37 21.19 -5.38 -4.50
N VAL A 38 20.25 -4.53 -4.95
CA VAL A 38 19.86 -4.44 -6.36
C VAL A 38 20.42 -3.22 -7.09
N GLN A 39 21.35 -2.48 -6.49
CA GLN A 39 21.83 -1.18 -6.99
C GLN A 39 22.30 -1.20 -8.46
N ASP A 40 22.93 -2.29 -8.90
CA ASP A 40 23.48 -2.45 -10.25
C ASP A 40 22.46 -3.02 -11.25
N GLN A 41 21.26 -3.37 -10.78
CA GLN A 41 20.18 -3.87 -11.62
C GLN A 41 19.29 -2.72 -12.12
N PRO A 42 18.69 -2.84 -13.32
CA PRO A 42 17.79 -1.82 -13.85
C PRO A 42 16.53 -1.62 -12.99
N GLU A 43 16.18 -2.60 -12.17
CA GLU A 43 15.06 -2.52 -11.22
C GLU A 43 15.33 -1.62 -10.01
N SER A 44 16.59 -1.25 -9.72
CA SER A 44 16.95 -0.31 -8.64
C SER A 44 16.17 1.01 -8.74
N VAL A 45 15.93 1.50 -9.95
CA VAL A 45 15.16 2.72 -10.22
C VAL A 45 13.73 2.61 -9.69
N LYS A 46 13.10 1.43 -9.81
CA LYS A 46 11.74 1.20 -9.32
C LYS A 46 11.69 1.28 -7.79
N TYR A 47 12.66 0.67 -7.13
CA TYR A 47 12.78 0.68 -5.67
C TYR A 47 13.19 2.05 -5.12
N ALA A 48 14.07 2.79 -5.80
CA ALA A 48 14.44 4.16 -5.43
C ALA A 48 13.21 5.08 -5.49
N ASN A 49 12.43 5.00 -6.57
CA ASN A 49 11.18 5.74 -6.69
C ASN A 49 10.17 5.37 -5.59
N LEU A 50 10.07 4.08 -5.24
CA LEU A 50 9.21 3.63 -4.15
C LEU A 50 9.64 4.18 -2.80
N TYR A 51 10.93 4.14 -2.50
CA TYR A 51 11.51 4.71 -1.28
C TYR A 51 11.17 6.20 -1.11
N HIS A 52 11.28 6.99 -2.18
CA HIS A 52 10.91 8.41 -2.16
C HIS A 52 9.40 8.64 -1.99
N ARG A 53 8.55 7.81 -2.63
CA ARG A 53 7.09 7.91 -2.44
C ARG A 53 6.69 7.64 -1.00
N LEU A 54 7.26 6.61 -0.38
CA LEU A 54 6.96 6.25 1.01
C LEU A 54 7.41 7.34 2.00
N GLY A 55 8.53 8.01 1.72
CA GLY A 55 8.98 9.16 2.52
C GLY A 55 8.11 10.42 2.43
N ARG A 56 7.10 10.45 1.55
CA ARG A 56 6.10 11.54 1.49
C ARG A 56 4.82 11.22 2.27
N VAL A 57 4.63 9.97 2.65
CA VAL A 57 3.44 9.48 3.36
C VAL A 57 3.66 9.43 4.87
N ALA A 58 4.91 9.21 5.31
CA ALA A 58 5.35 9.20 6.69
C ALA A 58 5.75 10.59 7.21
#